data_AF-A0A3S1ASR2-F1
#
_entry.id   AF-A0A3S1ASR2-F1
#
_cell.length_a   1.000
_cell.length_b   1.000
_cell.length_c   1.000
_cell.angle_alpha   90.00
_cell.angle_beta   90.00
_cell.angle_gamma   90.00
#
_symmetry.space_group_name_H-M   'P 1'
#
loop_
_entity.id
_entity.type
_entity.pdbx_description
1 polymer ?
#
loop_
_entity_poly.entity_id
_entity_poly.type
_entity_poly.pdbx_seq_one_letter_code
_entity_poly.pdbx_strand_id
1 'polypeptide(L)'
;MIPDFDENGNLPPGVHFCEWDEFVDRFGYNDGRALLITGLQMAMEQLQAAGCRTIYLNGSFVTIKPDPVDFDACYDRETVDFNYLRMYAPRLLNFYDRAGQKPNTEARFFHPTNL
;
A
#
# COMPACT_ATOMS: atom_id res chain seq x y z
N MET A 1 -5.31 -1.41 -16.76
CA MET A 1 -4.39 -0.37 -17.23
C MET A 1 -4.49 0.83 -16.31
N ILE A 2 -3.41 1.22 -15.66
CA ILE A 2 -3.36 2.39 -14.77
C ILE A 2 -3.52 3.66 -15.64
N PRO A 3 -4.46 4.56 -15.32
CA PRO A 3 -4.65 5.77 -16.10
C PRO A 3 -3.42 6.69 -16.10
N ASP A 4 -3.39 7.59 -17.07
CA ASP A 4 -2.43 8.69 -17.07
C ASP A 4 -2.68 9.67 -15.94
N PHE A 5 -1.61 10.35 -15.51
CA PHE A 5 -1.71 11.40 -14.53
C PHE A 5 -2.42 12.63 -15.12
N ASP A 6 -3.12 13.37 -14.26
CA ASP A 6 -3.64 14.68 -14.56
C ASP A 6 -2.53 15.75 -14.64
N GLU A 7 -2.92 17.00 -14.92
CA GLU A 7 -2.00 18.14 -14.99
C GLU A 7 -1.24 18.43 -13.68
N ASN A 8 -1.72 17.89 -12.56
CA ASN A 8 -1.11 18.04 -11.24
C ASN A 8 -0.25 16.82 -10.86
N GLY A 9 -0.14 15.81 -11.73
CA GLY A 9 0.64 14.61 -11.49
C GLY A 9 -0.05 13.56 -10.61
N ASN A 10 -1.37 13.64 -10.47
CA ASN A 10 -2.19 12.68 -9.70
C ASN A 10 -2.96 11.75 -10.64
N LEU A 11 -3.33 10.56 -10.16
CA LEU A 11 -4.31 9.75 -10.88
C LEU A 11 -5.68 10.45 -10.88
N PRO A 12 -6.50 10.28 -11.93
CA PRO A 12 -7.85 10.82 -11.95
C PRO A 12 -8.67 10.25 -10.79
N PRO A 13 -9.68 10.98 -10.27
CA PRO A 13 -10.48 10.50 -9.15
C PRO A 13 -11.13 9.13 -9.43
N GLY A 14 -11.02 8.21 -8.47
CA GLY A 14 -11.64 6.88 -8.55
C GLY A 14 -10.75 5.75 -8.05
N VAL A 15 -11.28 4.53 -8.10
CA VAL A 15 -10.53 3.30 -7.82
C VAL A 15 -10.08 2.69 -9.14
N HIS A 16 -8.76 2.54 -9.30
CA HIS A 16 -8.15 2.00 -10.52
C HIS A 16 -7.49 0.65 -10.20
N PHE A 17 -8.17 -0.43 -10.59
CA PHE A 17 -7.59 -1.77 -10.46
C PHE A 17 -6.49 -1.99 -11.49
N CYS A 18 -5.41 -2.64 -11.07
CA CYS A 18 -4.28 -2.99 -11.92
C CYS A 18 -3.69 -4.33 -11.48
N GLU A 19 -2.94 -4.94 -12.40
CA GLU A 19 -2.14 -6.12 -12.08
C GLU A 19 -0.86 -5.72 -11.36
N TRP A 20 -0.27 -6.65 -10.61
CA TRP A 20 0.95 -6.38 -9.85
C TRP A 20 2.11 -5.94 -10.75
N ASP A 21 2.36 -6.64 -11.86
CA ASP A 21 3.44 -6.31 -12.78
C ASP A 21 3.25 -4.92 -13.40
N GLU A 22 2.00 -4.56 -13.73
CA GLU A 22 1.66 -3.22 -14.22
C GLU A 22 1.97 -2.14 -13.18
N PHE A 23 1.65 -2.39 -11.92
CA PHE A 23 1.95 -1.48 -10.81
C PHE A 23 3.46 -1.30 -10.63
N VAL A 24 4.23 -2.39 -10.66
CA VAL A 24 5.69 -2.37 -10.54
C VAL A 24 6.32 -1.62 -11.70
N ASP A 25 5.90 -1.89 -12.93
CA ASP A 25 6.42 -1.18 -14.11
C ASP A 25 6.12 0.32 -14.06
N ARG A 26 4.92 0.70 -13.61
CA ARG A 26 4.50 2.10 -13.55
C ARG A 26 5.20 2.90 -12.45
N PHE A 27 5.35 2.31 -11.26
CA PHE A 27 5.78 3.04 -10.07
C PHE A 27 7.18 2.65 -9.57
N GLY A 28 7.77 1.56 -10.03
CA GLY A 28 9.06 1.02 -9.59
C GLY A 28 10.27 1.48 -10.38
N TYR A 29 10.20 2.61 -11.08
CA TYR A 29 11.20 3.05 -12.05
C TYR A 29 12.52 3.58 -11.45
N ASN A 30 12.63 3.69 -10.11
CA ASN A 30 13.86 4.08 -9.43
C ASN A 30 14.05 3.28 -8.12
N ASP A 31 15.28 3.29 -7.61
CA ASP A 31 15.67 2.49 -6.44
C ASP A 31 14.84 2.81 -5.18
N GLY A 32 14.51 4.09 -4.96
CA GLY A 32 13.72 4.51 -3.81
C GLY A 32 12.29 3.94 -3.85
N ARG A 33 11.64 4.03 -5.01
CA ARG A 33 10.31 3.46 -5.19
C ARG A 33 10.33 1.94 -5.21
N ALA A 34 11.35 1.31 -5.80
CA ALA A 34 11.52 -0.14 -5.78
C ALA A 34 11.66 -0.68 -4.34
N LEU A 35 12.36 0.06 -3.46
CA LEU A 35 12.45 -0.28 -2.03
C LEU A 35 11.08 -0.21 -1.34
N LEU A 36 10.29 0.84 -1.61
CA LEU A 36 8.93 0.96 -1.09
C LEU A 36 8.01 -0.15 -1.59
N ILE A 37 8.12 -0.53 -2.88
CA ILE A 37 7.38 -1.64 -3.48
C ILE A 37 7.74 -2.96 -2.81
N THR A 38 9.02 -3.20 -2.52
CA THR A 38 9.46 -4.39 -1.79
C THR A 38 8.77 -4.48 -0.43
N GLY A 39 8.75 -3.35 0.31
CA GLY A 39 8.06 -3.29 1.60
C GLY A 39 6.54 -3.48 1.49
N LEU A 40 5.93 -2.91 0.45
CA LEU A 40 4.51 -3.14 0.14
C LEU A 40 4.24 -4.62 -0.14
N GLN A 41 5.04 -5.27 -0.98
CA GLN A 41 4.88 -6.68 -1.32
C GLN A 41 4.90 -7.57 -0.07
N MET A 42 5.86 -7.33 0.84
CA MET A 42 5.94 -8.07 2.11
C MET A 42 4.67 -7.90 2.95
N ALA A 43 4.08 -6.70 2.98
CA ALA A 43 2.81 -6.47 3.68
C ALA A 43 1.63 -7.15 2.97
N MET A 44 1.58 -7.11 1.64
CA MET A 44 0.55 -7.76 0.83
C MET A 44 0.57 -9.28 1.02
N GLU A 45 1.74 -9.91 1.10
CA GLU A 45 1.89 -11.35 1.36
C GLU A 45 1.29 -11.75 2.72
N GLN A 46 1.53 -10.95 3.76
CA GLN A 46 0.94 -11.20 5.08
C GLN A 46 -0.58 -10.99 5.09
N LEU A 47 -1.07 -9.95 4.40
CA LEU A 47 -2.50 -9.71 4.26
C LEU A 47 -3.17 -10.83 3.47
N GLN A 48 -2.57 -11.29 2.37
CA GLN A 48 -3.06 -12.41 1.57
C GLN A 48 -3.09 -13.70 2.39
N ALA A 49 -2.05 -13.99 3.16
CA ALA A 49 -2.02 -15.15 4.06
C ALA A 49 -3.10 -15.07 5.15
N ALA A 50 -3.47 -13.87 5.58
CA ALA A 50 -4.61 -13.63 6.47
C ALA A 50 -5.97 -13.68 5.75
N GLY A 51 -6.03 -13.92 4.44
CA GLY A 51 -7.28 -13.97 3.68
C GLY A 51 -7.80 -12.63 3.17
N CYS A 52 -6.98 -11.56 3.20
CA CYS A 52 -7.33 -10.29 2.57
C CYS A 52 -7.47 -10.44 1.05
N ARG A 53 -8.52 -9.83 0.48
CA ARG A 53 -8.81 -9.89 -0.96
C ARG A 53 -8.41 -8.65 -1.73
N THR A 54 -8.42 -7.49 -1.08
CA THR A 54 -8.21 -6.21 -1.77
C THR A 54 -7.46 -5.24 -0.88
N ILE A 55 -6.48 -4.59 -1.47
CA ILE A 55 -5.68 -3.53 -0.85
C ILE A 55 -5.80 -2.31 -1.74
N TYR A 56 -6.01 -1.15 -1.13
CA TYR A 56 -6.10 0.14 -1.80
C TYR A 56 -4.86 0.94 -1.43
N LEU A 57 -4.28 1.60 -2.44
CA LEU A 57 -3.08 2.41 -2.29
C LEU A 57 -3.40 3.85 -2.65
N ASN A 58 -2.80 4.78 -1.91
CA ASN A 58 -2.95 6.21 -2.11
C ASN A 58 -1.69 6.95 -1.64
N GLY A 59 -1.80 8.26 -1.53
CA GLY A 59 -0.74 9.13 -1.04
C GLY A 59 0.26 9.46 -2.14
N SER A 60 1.37 10.05 -1.73
CA SER A 60 2.37 10.55 -2.68
C SER A 60 3.03 9.44 -3.51
N PHE A 61 2.93 8.18 -3.07
CA PHE A 61 3.47 7.03 -3.80
C PHE A 61 2.76 6.76 -5.14
N VAL A 62 1.47 7.06 -5.30
CA VAL A 62 0.75 6.79 -6.57
C VAL A 62 0.64 8.05 -7.44
N THR A 63 1.69 8.89 -7.41
CA THR A 63 1.79 10.16 -8.15
C THR A 63 3.07 10.23 -8.98
N ILE A 64 3.24 11.31 -9.75
CA ILE A 64 4.47 11.60 -10.50
C ILE A 64 5.67 11.94 -9.60
N LYS A 65 5.46 12.17 -8.30
CA LYS A 65 6.54 12.57 -7.38
C LYS A 65 7.70 11.56 -7.43
N PRO A 66 8.94 11.97 -7.74
CA PRO A 66 10.05 11.04 -7.94
C PRO A 66 10.48 10.32 -6.66
N ASP A 67 10.43 11.03 -5.53
CA ASP A 67 10.93 10.57 -4.24
C ASP A 67 9.81 10.57 -3.19
N PRO A 68 8.83 9.65 -3.27
CA PRO A 68 7.90 9.41 -2.17
C PRO A 68 8.67 8.83 -0.98
N VAL A 69 8.24 9.19 0.24
CA VAL A 69 8.88 8.75 1.50
C VAL A 69 8.10 7.64 2.19
N ASP A 70 6.87 7.41 1.72
CA ASP A 70 5.96 6.39 2.22
C ASP A 70 4.87 6.13 1.17
N PHE A 71 4.08 5.09 1.44
CA PHE A 71 2.81 4.85 0.79
C PHE A 71 1.68 4.82 1.82
N ASP A 72 0.51 5.30 1.41
CA ASP A 72 -0.71 5.20 2.19
C ASP A 72 -1.50 3.98 1.69
N ALA A 73 -1.96 3.13 2.59
CA ALA A 73 -2.69 1.91 2.24
C ALA A 73 -3.85 1.64 3.19
N CYS A 74 -4.91 1.02 2.69
CA CYS A 74 -5.91 0.34 3.51
C CYS A 74 -6.33 -0.96 2.82
N TYR A 75 -6.98 -1.86 3.56
CA TYR A 75 -7.34 -3.17 3.04
C TYR A 75 -8.75 -3.56 3.44
N ASP A 76 -9.41 -4.36 2.60
CA ASP A 76 -10.70 -4.94 2.92
C ASP A 76 -10.53 -5.95 4.06
N ARG A 77 -11.39 -5.80 5.06
CA ARG A 77 -11.37 -6.59 6.30
C ARG A 77 -12.35 -7.75 6.30
N GLU A 78 -13.24 -7.85 5.31
CA GLU A 78 -14.37 -8.79 5.33
C GLU A 78 -13.93 -10.23 5.61
N THR A 79 -12.82 -10.66 4.99
CA THR A 79 -12.32 -12.03 5.09
C THR A 79 -10.99 -12.18 5.81
N VAL A 80 -10.55 -11.13 6.51
CA VAL A 80 -9.24 -11.11 7.18
C VAL A 80 -9.27 -11.84 8.51
N ASP A 81 -8.39 -12.83 8.67
CA ASP A 81 -8.07 -13.47 9.93
C ASP A 81 -7.18 -12.55 10.78
N PHE A 82 -7.81 -11.83 11.70
CA PHE A 82 -7.12 -10.94 12.63
C PHE A 82 -6.27 -11.68 13.67
N ASN A 83 -6.50 -12.97 13.94
CA ASN A 83 -5.65 -13.75 14.82
C ASN A 83 -4.32 -14.07 14.13
N TYR A 84 -4.37 -14.43 12.84
CA TYR A 84 -3.17 -14.56 12.00
C TYR A 84 -2.37 -13.27 12.03
N LEU A 85 -2.99 -12.13 11.71
CA LEU A 85 -2.28 -10.85 11.71
C LEU A 85 -1.70 -10.49 13.08
N ARG A 86 -2.42 -10.74 14.17
CA ARG A 86 -1.90 -10.48 15.52
C ARG A 86 -0.68 -11.34 15.85
N MET A 87 -0.62 -12.57 15.35
CA MET A 87 0.47 -13.51 15.62
C MET A 87 1.68 -13.29 14.72
N TYR A 88 1.47 -13.03 13.43
CA TYR A 88 2.53 -13.04 12.42
C TYR A 88 2.88 -11.67 11.86
N ALA A 89 1.92 -10.73 11.82
CA ALA A 89 2.11 -9.40 11.25
C ALA A 89 1.45 -8.28 12.09
N PRO A 90 1.71 -8.19 13.41
CA PRO A 90 0.96 -7.31 14.31
C PRO A 90 1.08 -5.82 13.96
N ARG A 91 2.12 -5.43 13.22
CA ARG A 91 2.31 -4.05 12.74
C ARG A 91 1.22 -3.61 11.75
N LEU A 92 0.62 -4.55 11.02
CA LEU A 92 -0.50 -4.27 10.09
C LEU A 92 -1.82 -3.98 10.80
N LEU A 93 -1.88 -4.19 12.13
CA LEU A 93 -3.02 -3.87 12.98
C LEU A 93 -2.86 -2.56 13.75
N ASN A 94 -1.66 -1.98 13.75
CA ASN A 94 -1.35 -0.84 14.61
C ASN A 94 -1.56 0.49 13.88
N PHE A 95 -2.82 0.85 13.63
CA PHE A 95 -3.22 2.06 12.89
C PHE A 95 -2.92 3.39 13.61
N TYR A 96 -2.54 3.35 14.90
CA TYR A 96 -2.38 4.53 15.76
C TYR A 96 -0.94 4.79 16.19
N ASP A 97 -0.05 3.79 16.13
CA ASP A 97 1.39 3.96 16.39
C ASP A 97 2.16 4.25 15.10
N ARG A 98 2.05 5.50 14.65
CA ARG A 98 2.72 6.01 13.45
C ARG A 98 4.26 5.91 13.50
N ALA A 99 4.84 5.79 14.70
CA ALA A 99 6.28 5.64 14.89
C ALA A 99 6.70 4.15 14.89
N GLY A 100 5.89 3.27 15.48
CA GLY A 100 6.13 1.82 15.56
C GLY A 100 5.84 1.02 14.28
N GLN A 101 5.12 1.60 13.30
CA GLN A 101 5.00 1.03 11.94
C GLN A 101 6.28 1.16 11.11
N LYS A 102 7.25 1.98 11.54
CA LYS A 102 8.44 2.37 10.76
C LYS A 102 9.76 1.62 11.01
N PRO A 103 9.80 0.32 11.34
CA PRO A 103 11.03 -0.43 11.10
C PRO A 103 10.77 -1.52 10.05
N ASN A 104 11.22 -1.28 8.81
CA ASN A 104 11.33 -2.21 7.67
C ASN A 104 10.29 -2.10 6.54
N THR A 105 9.22 -1.32 6.71
CA THR A 105 8.29 -0.97 5.63
C THR A 105 7.80 0.45 5.90
N GLU A 106 8.11 1.42 5.04
CA GLU A 106 7.64 2.82 5.19
C GLU A 106 6.15 2.95 4.82
N ALA A 107 5.33 2.07 5.39
CA ALA A 107 3.92 1.89 5.09
C ALA A 107 3.07 2.62 6.13
N ARG A 108 2.06 3.37 5.68
CA ARG A 108 0.99 3.87 6.54
C ARG A 108 -0.31 3.12 6.25
N PHE A 109 -0.69 2.24 7.17
CA PHE A 109 -2.00 1.58 7.07
C PHE A 109 -3.06 2.43 7.78
N PHE A 110 -4.18 2.67 7.10
CA PHE A 110 -5.35 3.38 7.61
C PHE A 110 -6.53 2.44 7.79
N HIS A 111 -7.47 2.85 8.64
CA HIS A 111 -8.78 2.22 8.68
C HIS A 111 -9.56 2.51 7.37
N PRO A 112 -10.25 1.50 6.79
CA PRO A 112 -10.98 1.64 5.52
C PRO A 112 -12.13 2.66 5.55
N THR A 113 -12.62 3.06 6.73
CA THR A 113 -13.65 4.10 6.91
C THR A 113 -13.15 5.53 6.65
N ASN A 114 -11.88 5.70 6.29
CA ASN A 114 -11.25 7.00 6.02
C ASN A 114 -10.93 7.23 4.52
N LEU A 115 -11.52 6.43 3.62
CA LEU A 115 -11.44 6.62 2.16
C LEU A 115 -12.40 7.71 1.68
#